data_AF-A0A2A5F3N5-F1
#
_entry.id   AF-A0A2A5F3N5-F1
#
_cell.length_a   1.000
_cell.length_b   1.000
_cell.length_c   1.000
_cell.angle_alpha   90.00
_cell.angle_beta   90.00
_cell.angle_gamma   90.00
#
_symmetry.space_group_name_H-M   'P 1'
#
loop_
_entity.id
_entity.type
_entity.pdbx_description
1 polymer ?
#
loop_
_entity_poly.entity_id
_entity_poly.type
_entity_poly.pdbx_seq_one_letter_code
_entity_poly.pdbx_strand_id
1 'polypeptide(L)'
;MKTFLYSIILTLMSAISANAEYCYFETGGKIYIQGECYFNPLGGGDFFIADNQLKPDYFVYFYLNQGVGEAYWNEERRAARAHTPIDGVLRRVGGCWVNNSTRICAWK
;
A
#
# COMPACT_ATOMS: atom_id res chain seq x y z
N MET A 1 -16.66 -55.45 24.30
CA MET A 1 -16.45 -54.00 24.54
C MET A 1 -15.41 -53.51 23.56
N LYS A 2 -15.78 -52.63 22.62
CA LYS A 2 -14.92 -52.19 21.50
C LYS A 2 -14.17 -50.91 21.91
N THR A 3 -12.84 -50.99 21.93
CA THR A 3 -11.93 -49.86 22.18
C THR A 3 -11.85 -48.98 20.92
N PHE A 4 -12.30 -47.74 21.02
CA PHE A 4 -12.14 -46.72 19.98
C PHE A 4 -10.78 -46.03 20.13
N LEU A 5 -9.91 -46.19 19.14
CA LEU A 5 -8.66 -45.44 18.99
C LEU A 5 -8.97 -44.09 18.34
N TYR A 6 -8.76 -42.99 19.05
CA TYR A 6 -8.86 -41.63 18.50
C TYR A 6 -7.49 -41.19 17.95
N SER A 7 -7.38 -41.07 16.63
CA SER A 7 -6.25 -40.39 15.98
C SER A 7 -6.45 -38.88 16.06
N ILE A 8 -5.53 -38.18 16.72
CA ILE A 8 -5.46 -36.72 16.73
C ILE A 8 -4.70 -36.29 15.47
N ILE A 9 -5.43 -35.77 14.48
CA ILE A 9 -4.84 -35.13 13.30
C ILE A 9 -4.60 -33.66 13.66
N LEU A 10 -3.33 -33.27 13.83
CA LEU A 10 -2.93 -31.89 14.09
C LEU A 10 -2.73 -31.18 12.74
N THR A 11 -3.72 -30.43 12.27
CA THR A 11 -3.58 -29.55 11.10
C THR A 11 -2.82 -28.30 11.50
N LEU A 12 -1.58 -28.15 11.01
CA LEU A 12 -0.84 -26.89 11.06
C LEU A 12 -1.54 -25.89 10.13
N MET A 13 -2.37 -25.01 10.71
CA MET A 13 -2.82 -23.79 10.04
C MET A 13 -1.63 -22.85 9.92
N SER A 14 -1.00 -22.80 8.75
CA SER A 14 -0.11 -21.70 8.41
C SER A 14 -0.95 -20.42 8.41
N ALA A 15 -0.81 -19.59 9.43
CA ALA A 15 -1.30 -18.22 9.39
C ALA A 15 -0.49 -17.49 8.32
N ILE A 16 -1.07 -17.31 7.14
CA ILE A 16 -0.58 -16.32 6.18
C ILE A 16 -0.76 -14.99 6.90
N SER A 17 0.35 -14.45 7.42
CA SER A 17 0.37 -13.08 7.93
C SER A 17 0.25 -12.14 6.72
N ALA A 18 -0.99 -11.97 6.25
CA ALA A 18 -1.37 -10.75 5.57
C ALA A 18 -1.23 -9.65 6.62
N ASN A 19 -0.04 -9.05 6.71
CA ASN A 19 0.10 -7.80 7.43
C ASN A 19 -0.80 -6.82 6.68
N ALA A 20 -2.03 -6.62 7.16
CA ALA A 20 -2.94 -5.66 6.57
C ALA A 20 -2.31 -4.29 6.78
N GLU A 21 -1.75 -3.74 5.72
CA GLU A 21 -1.22 -2.39 5.68
C GLU A 21 -2.39 -1.46 5.37
N TYR A 22 -2.48 -0.37 6.11
CA TYR A 22 -3.46 0.68 5.84
C TYR A 22 -2.78 1.80 5.07
N CYS A 23 -3.39 2.20 3.95
CA CYS A 23 -2.91 3.32 3.15
C CYS A 23 -3.93 4.44 3.09
N TYR A 24 -3.42 5.63 2.81
CA TYR A 24 -4.23 6.76 2.38
C TYR A 24 -3.53 7.46 1.22
N PHE A 25 -4.26 7.70 0.14
CA PHE A 25 -3.81 8.54 -0.96
C PHE A 25 -4.92 9.50 -1.37
N GLU A 26 -4.61 10.79 -1.24
CA GLU A 26 -5.44 11.90 -1.68
C GLU A 26 -4.58 12.84 -2.52
N THR A 27 -5.15 13.32 -3.62
CA THR A 27 -4.57 14.42 -4.39
C THR A 27 -5.68 15.27 -5.00
N GLY A 28 -5.48 16.58 -5.06
CA GLY A 28 -6.47 17.52 -5.61
C GLY A 28 -7.81 17.50 -4.87
N GLY A 29 -7.81 17.21 -3.56
CA GLY A 29 -9.01 17.14 -2.72
C GLY A 29 -9.88 15.90 -2.94
N LYS A 30 -9.39 14.88 -3.64
CA LYS A 30 -10.08 13.61 -3.84
C LYS A 30 -9.25 12.44 -3.31
N ILE A 31 -9.93 11.56 -2.58
CA ILE A 31 -9.37 10.32 -2.04
C ILE A 31 -9.47 9.23 -3.09
N TYR A 32 -8.36 8.53 -3.34
CA TYR A 32 -8.25 7.45 -4.32
C TYR A 32 -7.91 6.10 -3.69
N ILE A 33 -7.19 6.11 -2.56
CA ILE A 33 -6.89 4.89 -1.77
C ILE A 33 -7.18 5.22 -0.31
N GLN A 34 -7.95 4.37 0.37
CA GLN A 34 -8.23 4.51 1.80
C GLN A 34 -8.54 3.14 2.40
N GLY A 35 -7.90 2.84 3.53
CA GLY A 35 -8.13 1.59 4.26
C GLY A 35 -7.06 0.55 3.95
N GLU A 36 -7.42 -0.72 4.06
CA GLU A 36 -6.51 -1.82 3.71
C GLU A 36 -6.03 -1.68 2.26
N CYS A 37 -4.74 -1.85 2.07
CA CYS A 37 -4.08 -1.67 0.79
C CYS A 37 -3.00 -2.74 0.59
N TYR A 38 -2.52 -2.82 -0.64
CA TYR A 38 -1.27 -3.50 -0.93
C TYR A 38 -0.13 -2.49 -0.84
N PHE A 39 0.78 -2.70 0.12
CA PHE A 39 2.03 -1.96 0.26
C PHE A 39 3.20 -2.86 -0.14
N ASN A 40 4.12 -2.33 -0.94
CA ASN A 40 5.34 -3.03 -1.33
C ASN A 40 6.56 -2.10 -1.16
N PRO A 41 7.47 -2.37 -0.21
CA PRO A 41 8.71 -1.62 -0.08
C PRO A 41 9.62 -1.93 -1.27
N LEU A 42 10.16 -0.89 -1.91
CA LEU A 42 11.05 -1.03 -3.07
C LEU A 42 12.53 -0.85 -2.71
N GLY A 43 12.82 -0.47 -1.46
CA GLY A 43 14.18 -0.26 -0.93
C GLY A 43 14.58 1.21 -0.91
N GLY A 44 15.57 1.56 -0.07
CA GLY A 44 16.04 2.96 0.02
C GLY A 44 15.03 3.98 0.57
N GLY A 45 13.86 3.53 1.02
CA GLY A 45 12.73 4.38 1.42
C GLY A 45 11.66 4.51 0.34
N ASP A 46 11.92 4.00 -0.86
CA ASP A 46 10.95 3.90 -1.96
C ASP A 46 9.89 2.85 -1.63
N PHE A 47 8.68 3.09 -2.10
CA PHE A 47 7.58 2.16 -1.92
C PHE A 47 6.52 2.29 -3.00
N PHE A 48 5.70 1.26 -3.08
CA PHE A 48 4.50 1.20 -3.91
C PHE A 48 3.28 0.98 -3.01
N ILE A 49 2.19 1.70 -3.29
CA ILE A 49 0.88 1.44 -2.70
C ILE A 49 -0.18 1.25 -3.77
N ALA A 50 -1.15 0.40 -3.48
CA ALA A 50 -2.29 0.12 -4.34
C ALA A 50 -3.53 -0.21 -3.51
N ASP A 51 -4.71 0.17 -4.01
CA ASP A 51 -5.99 -0.21 -3.39
C ASP A 51 -6.28 -1.72 -3.46
N ASN A 52 -5.66 -2.44 -4.41
CA ASN A 52 -5.70 -3.89 -4.51
C ASN A 52 -4.41 -4.46 -5.12
N GLN A 53 -3.96 -5.63 -4.66
CA GLN A 53 -2.73 -6.26 -5.15
C GLN A 53 -2.82 -6.76 -6.61
N LEU A 54 -3.94 -7.38 -6.99
CA LEU A 54 -4.04 -8.12 -8.26
C LEU A 54 -4.56 -7.25 -9.40
N LYS A 55 -5.52 -6.38 -9.10
CA LYS A 55 -6.20 -5.52 -10.08
C LYS A 55 -6.48 -4.15 -9.46
N PRO A 56 -5.45 -3.33 -9.22
CA PRO A 56 -5.63 -2.02 -8.63
C PRO A 56 -6.47 -1.12 -9.53
N ASP A 57 -7.41 -0.38 -8.95
CA ASP A 57 -8.03 0.75 -9.63
C ASP A 57 -7.10 1.96 -9.58
N TYR A 58 -6.36 2.11 -8.47
CA TYR A 58 -5.40 3.20 -8.25
C TYR A 58 -4.14 2.72 -7.53
N PHE A 59 -3.00 3.28 -7.94
CA PHE A 59 -1.71 2.99 -7.33
C PHE A 59 -0.73 4.15 -7.43
N VAL A 60 0.25 4.16 -6.54
CA VAL A 60 1.27 5.19 -6.44
C VAL A 60 2.65 4.54 -6.30
N TYR A 61 3.59 4.98 -7.12
CA TYR A 61 5.02 4.78 -6.88
C TYR A 61 5.57 6.01 -6.16
N PHE A 62 6.22 5.80 -5.03
CA PHE A 62 6.90 6.82 -4.26
C PHE A 62 8.41 6.58 -4.29
N TYR A 63 9.16 7.65 -4.51
CA TYR A 63 10.61 7.66 -4.58
C TYR A 63 11.16 8.64 -3.55
N LEU A 64 12.07 8.16 -2.71
CA LEU A 64 12.80 8.96 -1.74
C LEU A 64 14.16 9.36 -2.32
N ASN A 65 14.38 10.64 -2.49
CA ASN A 65 15.68 11.17 -2.90
C ASN A 65 16.14 12.22 -1.89
N GLN A 66 17.28 12.00 -1.23
CA GLN A 66 17.87 12.98 -0.29
C GLN A 66 16.89 13.56 0.75
N GLY A 67 15.97 12.74 1.26
CA GLY A 67 14.97 13.16 2.25
C GLY A 67 13.74 13.88 1.69
N VAL A 68 13.65 14.04 0.37
CA VAL A 68 12.49 14.59 -0.34
C VAL A 68 11.79 13.52 -1.16
N GLY A 69 10.46 13.55 -1.13
CA GLY A 69 9.64 12.57 -1.82
C GLY A 69 9.17 13.07 -3.17
N GLU A 70 9.24 12.20 -4.18
CA GLU A 70 8.59 12.36 -5.47
C GLU A 70 7.66 11.17 -5.70
N ALA A 71 6.57 11.35 -6.43
CA ALA A 71 5.62 10.28 -6.66
C ALA A 71 4.98 10.36 -8.04
N TYR A 72 4.59 9.19 -8.55
CA TYR A 72 3.88 9.02 -9.80
C TYR A 72 2.70 8.08 -9.58
N TRP A 73 1.59 8.34 -10.25
CA TRP A 73 0.36 7.56 -10.09
C TRP A 73 -0.36 7.41 -11.43
N ASN A 74 -1.40 6.59 -11.43
CA ASN A 74 -2.09 6.20 -12.66
C ASN A 74 -3.16 7.19 -13.13
N GLU A 75 -3.62 8.11 -12.26
CA GLU A 75 -4.64 9.16 -12.50
C GLU A 75 -6.03 8.65 -12.92
N GLU A 76 -6.07 7.94 -14.03
CA GLU A 76 -7.23 7.28 -14.58
C GLU A 76 -7.43 5.90 -13.95
N ARG A 77 -8.68 5.61 -13.57
CA ARG A 77 -9.06 4.33 -12.98
C ARG A 77 -8.62 3.18 -13.89
N ARG A 78 -7.84 2.23 -13.33
CA ARG A 78 -7.30 1.04 -14.01
C ARG A 78 -6.32 1.31 -15.15
N ALA A 79 -5.79 2.53 -15.29
CA ALA A 79 -4.68 2.75 -16.21
C ALA A 79 -3.48 1.89 -15.81
N ALA A 80 -2.83 1.27 -16.80
CA ALA A 80 -1.80 0.25 -16.55
C ALA A 80 -0.44 0.83 -16.13
N ARG A 81 -0.28 2.16 -16.13
CA ARG A 81 1.01 2.84 -15.90
C ARG A 81 0.84 4.04 -14.97
N ALA A 82 1.78 4.22 -14.05
CA ALA A 82 1.93 5.45 -13.28
C ALA A 82 2.63 6.50 -14.14
N HIS A 83 1.87 7.21 -14.97
CA HIS A 83 2.40 8.18 -15.93
C HIS A 83 2.24 9.63 -15.44
N THR A 84 1.40 9.86 -14.44
CA THR A 84 1.09 11.19 -13.94
C THR A 84 1.96 11.49 -12.71
N PRO A 85 2.82 12.53 -12.76
CA PRO A 85 3.58 12.96 -11.59
C PRO A 85 2.65 13.61 -10.55
N ILE A 86 3.00 13.50 -9.27
CA ILE A 86 2.46 14.38 -8.23
C ILE A 86 3.16 15.73 -8.34
N ASP A 87 2.36 16.80 -8.36
CA ASP A 87 2.88 18.16 -8.44
C ASP A 87 3.66 18.54 -7.18
N GLY A 88 4.93 18.88 -7.38
CA GLY A 88 5.81 19.34 -6.31
C GLY A 88 6.32 18.23 -5.39
N VAL A 89 7.27 18.60 -4.56
CA VAL A 89 7.96 17.67 -3.67
C VAL A 89 7.16 17.40 -2.40
N LEU A 90 7.22 16.16 -1.93
CA LEU A 90 6.57 15.71 -0.71
C LEU A 90 7.55 15.76 0.47
N ARG A 91 7.02 15.99 1.67
CA ARG A 91 7.78 16.00 2.93
C ARG A 91 7.16 15.04 3.93
N ARG A 92 8.01 14.41 4.73
CA ARG A 92 7.56 13.44 5.73
C ARG A 92 6.89 14.15 6.90
N VAL A 93 5.66 13.74 7.22
CA VAL A 93 4.91 14.16 8.41
C VAL A 93 4.27 12.91 9.02
N GLY A 94 4.84 12.42 10.12
CA GLY A 94 4.42 11.15 10.73
C GLY A 94 4.60 9.97 9.78
N GLY A 95 3.53 9.18 9.59
CA GLY A 95 3.47 8.06 8.63
C GLY A 95 3.14 8.47 7.18
N CYS A 96 3.20 9.77 6.87
CA CYS A 96 2.77 10.31 5.59
C CYS A 96 3.86 11.12 4.89
N TRP A 97 3.73 11.21 3.58
CA TRP A 97 4.42 12.12 2.67
C TRP A 97 3.39 13.11 2.13
N VAL A 98 3.61 14.40 2.38
CA VAL A 98 2.60 15.44 2.15
C VAL A 98 3.17 16.67 1.46
N ASN A 99 2.31 17.34 0.72
CA ASN A 99 2.49 18.72 0.25
C ASN A 99 1.15 19.46 0.34
N ASN A 100 0.99 20.58 -0.37
CA ASN A 100 -0.22 21.40 -0.31
C ASN A 100 -1.47 20.74 -0.89
N SER A 101 -1.32 19.83 -1.85
CA SER A 101 -2.43 19.23 -2.60
C SER A 101 -2.54 17.71 -2.41
N THR A 102 -1.52 17.08 -1.83
CA THR A 102 -1.35 15.63 -1.87
C THR A 102 -0.91 15.09 -0.51
N ARG A 103 -1.47 13.92 -0.17
CA ARG A 103 -1.11 13.13 1.02
C ARG A 103 -1.02 11.67 0.62
N ILE A 104 0.15 11.05 0.86
CA ILE A 104 0.42 9.63 0.67
C ILE A 104 0.87 9.05 2.01
N CYS A 105 0.14 8.10 2.57
CA CYS A 105 0.41 7.51 3.86
C CYS A 105 0.37 5.98 3.77
N ALA A 106 1.18 5.33 4.61
CA ALA A 106 1.13 3.88 4.83
C ALA A 106 1.49 3.58 6.29
N TRP A 107 0.72 2.71 6.95
CA TRP A 107 0.95 2.32 8.34
C TRP A 107 0.41 0.91 8.64
N LYS A 108 0.88 0.35 9.76
CA LYS A 108 0.37 -0.87 10.39
C LYS A 108 -0.40 -0.52 11.66
#